data_AF-A0AAU9M4M5-F1
#
_entry.id   AF-A0AAU9M4M5-F1
#
_cell.length_a   1.000
_cell.length_b   1.000
_cell.length_c   1.000
_cell.angle_alpha   90.00
_cell.angle_beta   90.00
_cell.angle_gamma   90.00
#
_symmetry.space_group_name_H-M   'P 1'
#
loop_
_entity.id
_entity.type
_entity.pdbx_description
1 polymer ?
#
loop_
_entity_poly.entity_id
_entity_poly.type
_entity_poly.pdbx_seq_one_letter_code
_entity_poly.pdbx_strand_id
1 'polypeptide(L)'
;MKSRFSDTMTNARKESAKLAKAKNVNASGDMSLLKPFNPKWIRSEYWEKMIDEVWNTDKWKRKSESGKANRSKMEHGSISKHCCGSIPISHHRDKLS
;
A
#
# COMPACT_ATOMS: atom_id res chain seq x y z
N MET A 1 20.92 -1.34 -2.36
CA MET A 1 19.98 -2.43 -2.05
C MET A 1 18.65 -1.80 -1.65
N LYS A 2 17.55 -1.98 -2.40
CA LYS A 2 16.24 -1.43 -2.00
C LYS A 2 15.80 -2.16 -0.72
N SER A 3 15.43 -1.38 0.29
CA SER A 3 14.98 -1.89 1.59
C SER A 3 13.75 -2.78 1.41
N ARG A 4 13.91 -4.10 1.66
CA ARG A 4 12.78 -5.05 1.64
C ARG A 4 11.84 -4.89 2.82
N PHE A 5 12.20 -4.05 3.79
CA PHE A 5 11.40 -3.81 4.99
C PHE A 5 9.98 -3.33 4.66
N SER A 6 9.83 -2.42 3.69
CA SER A 6 8.52 -1.92 3.28
C SER A 6 7.62 -3.02 2.70
N ASP A 7 8.23 -3.95 1.96
CA ASP A 7 7.52 -5.06 1.33
C ASP A 7 7.13 -6.10 2.39
N THR A 8 8.03 -6.43 3.31
CA THR A 8 7.76 -7.29 4.46
C THR A 8 6.59 -6.74 5.29
N MET A 9 6.60 -5.45 5.61
CA MET A 9 5.52 -4.82 6.38
C MET A 9 4.22 -4.69 5.59
N THR A 10 4.29 -4.62 4.27
CA THR A 10 3.09 -4.66 3.42
C THR A 10 2.48 -6.06 3.42
N ASN A 11 3.29 -7.11 3.38
CA ASN A 11 2.82 -8.49 3.48
C ASN A 11 2.25 -8.79 4.86
N ALA A 12 2.88 -8.31 5.93
CA ALA A 12 2.36 -8.38 7.30
C ALA A 12 0.91 -7.87 7.42
N ARG A 13 0.65 -6.67 6.88
CA ARG A 13 -0.70 -6.07 6.88
C ARG A 13 -1.70 -6.88 6.05
N LYS A 14 -1.27 -7.44 4.91
CA LYS A 14 -2.14 -8.32 4.10
C LYS A 14 -2.49 -9.60 4.84
N GLU A 15 -1.55 -10.21 5.55
CA GLU A 15 -1.80 -11.38 6.38
C GLU A 15 -2.78 -11.07 7.51
N SER A 16 -2.54 -9.97 8.23
CA SER A 16 -3.45 -9.49 9.27
C SER A 16 -4.87 -9.23 8.75
N ALA A 17 -5.00 -8.57 7.60
CA ALA A 17 -6.30 -8.33 6.97
C ALA A 17 -7.00 -9.63 6.52
N LYS A 18 -6.25 -10.65 6.09
CA LYS A 18 -6.82 -11.98 5.80
C LYS A 18 -7.35 -12.66 7.07
N LEU A 19 -6.61 -12.58 8.18
CA LEU A 19 -7.04 -13.12 9.47
C LEU A 19 -8.31 -12.42 9.97
N ALA A 20 -8.34 -11.08 9.89
CA ALA A 20 -9.51 -10.27 10.23
C ALA A 20 -10.72 -10.67 9.37
N LYS A 21 -10.55 -10.78 8.05
CA LYS A 21 -11.62 -11.19 7.12
C LYS A 21 -12.13 -12.60 7.43
N ALA A 22 -11.25 -13.54 7.77
CA ALA A 22 -11.64 -14.89 8.17
C ALA A 22 -12.49 -14.91 9.47
N LYS A 23 -12.41 -13.85 10.27
CA LYS A 23 -13.23 -13.62 11.48
C LYS A 23 -14.39 -12.64 11.25
N ASN A 24 -14.73 -12.35 9.99
CA ASN A 24 -15.77 -11.39 9.59
C ASN A 24 -15.53 -9.94 10.07
N VAL A 25 -14.29 -9.57 10.36
CA VAL A 25 -13.92 -8.20 10.70
C VAL A 25 -13.52 -7.45 9.43
N ASN A 26 -14.28 -6.41 9.09
CA ASN A 26 -13.94 -5.51 7.99
C ASN A 26 -13.11 -4.32 8.50
N ALA A 27 -11.80 -4.39 8.35
CA ALA A 27 -10.87 -3.31 8.70
C ALA A 27 -10.75 -2.21 7.62
N SER A 28 -11.72 -2.09 6.69
CA SER A 28 -11.69 -1.07 5.66
C SER A 28 -11.89 0.32 6.27
N GLY A 29 -10.81 1.08 6.45
CA GLY A 29 -10.84 2.46 6.92
C GLY A 29 -10.31 2.64 8.33
N ASP A 30 -10.47 1.64 9.20
CA ASP A 30 -9.89 1.63 10.55
C ASP A 30 -8.89 0.48 10.73
N MET A 31 -7.61 0.86 10.83
CA MET A 31 -6.51 -0.08 11.03
C MET A 31 -6.41 -0.56 12.48
N SER A 32 -7.08 0.11 13.43
CA SER A 32 -7.12 -0.32 14.84
C SER A 32 -7.73 -1.71 14.99
N LEU A 33 -8.66 -2.06 14.10
CA LEU A 33 -9.32 -3.37 14.03
C LEU A 33 -8.37 -4.52 13.68
N LEU A 34 -7.13 -4.22 13.24
CA LEU A 34 -6.10 -5.21 12.94
C LEU A 34 -5.21 -5.56 14.14
N LYS A 35 -5.30 -4.83 15.26
CA LYS A 35 -4.53 -5.11 16.49
C LYS A 35 -4.60 -6.56 16.97
N PRO A 36 -5.79 -7.20 17.08
CA PRO A 36 -5.88 -8.59 17.54
C PRO A 36 -5.42 -9.61 16.49
N PHE A 37 -5.03 -9.18 15.29
CA PHE A 37 -4.68 -10.03 14.16
C PHE A 37 -3.20 -9.87 13.78
N ASN A 38 -2.30 -9.96 14.75
CA ASN A 38 -0.86 -9.85 14.49
C ASN A 38 -0.33 -11.06 13.70
N PRO A 39 0.63 -10.86 12.77
CA PRO A 39 1.37 -11.97 12.18
C PRO A 39 2.17 -12.73 13.24
N LYS A 40 2.27 -14.07 13.10
CA LYS A 40 2.94 -14.95 14.10
C LYS A 40 4.38 -14.56 14.43
N TRP A 41 5.07 -13.91 13.50
CA TRP A 41 6.48 -13.52 13.62
C TRP A 41 6.67 -12.11 14.21
N ILE A 42 5.59 -11.36 14.45
CA ILE A 42 5.62 -10.07 15.16
C ILE A 42 4.91 -10.26 16.49
N ARG A 43 5.56 -9.89 17.59
CA ARG A 43 4.90 -9.88 18.89
C ARG A 43 3.76 -8.86 18.93
N SER A 44 2.69 -9.16 19.65
CA SER A 44 1.51 -8.31 19.72
C SER A 44 1.83 -6.89 20.15
N GLU A 45 2.73 -6.70 21.12
CA GLU A 45 3.04 -5.37 21.65
C GLU A 45 3.67 -4.46 20.58
N TYR A 46 4.57 -5.01 19.76
CA TYR A 46 5.18 -4.27 18.66
C TYR A 46 4.19 -4.04 17.52
N TRP A 47 3.31 -5.01 17.24
CA TRP A 47 2.29 -4.87 16.22
C TRP A 47 1.29 -3.75 16.55
N GLU A 48 0.78 -3.72 17.77
CA GLU A 48 -0.13 -2.68 18.26
C GLU A 48 0.51 -1.30 18.20
N LYS A 49 1.76 -1.19 18.68
CA LYS A 49 2.54 0.05 18.61
C LYS A 49 2.70 0.55 17.18
N MET A 50 3.01 -0.34 16.24
CA MET A 50 3.11 0.02 14.82
C MET A 50 1.79 0.50 14.22
N ILE A 51 0.68 -0.15 14.58
CA ILE A 51 -0.65 0.28 14.14
C ILE A 51 -0.91 1.70 14.64
N ASP A 52 -0.74 1.95 15.94
CA ASP A 52 -1.09 3.24 16.54
C ASP A 52 -0.16 4.37 16.09
N GLU A 53 1.14 4.14 16.12
CA GLU A 53 2.13 5.21 15.90
C GLU A 53 2.47 5.44 14.42
N VAL A 54 2.24 4.44 13.56
CA VAL A 54 2.65 4.53 12.14
C VAL A 54 1.45 4.54 11.20
N TRP A 55 0.50 3.62 11.37
CA TRP A 55 -0.53 3.37 10.35
C TRP A 55 -1.92 3.94 10.66
N ASN A 56 -2.19 4.30 11.90
CA ASN A 56 -3.43 4.97 12.29
C ASN A 56 -3.31 6.50 12.35
N THR A 57 -2.10 7.03 12.09
CA THR A 57 -1.86 8.48 12.04
C THR A 57 -2.54 9.14 10.84
N ASP A 58 -3.02 10.37 11.02
CA ASP A 58 -3.66 11.15 9.94
C ASP A 58 -2.72 11.38 8.76
N LYS A 59 -1.42 11.57 9.04
CA LYS A 59 -0.38 11.69 8.02
C LYS A 59 -0.33 10.46 7.13
N TRP A 60 -0.40 9.26 7.73
CA TRP A 60 -0.38 8.01 6.98
C TRP A 60 -1.69 7.80 6.21
N LYS A 61 -2.84 8.07 6.82
CA LYS A 61 -4.16 7.97 6.17
C LYS A 61 -4.22 8.84 4.91
N ARG A 62 -3.83 10.12 5.02
CA ARG A 62 -3.77 11.05 3.88
C ARG A 62 -2.83 10.56 2.77
N LYS A 63 -1.66 10.03 3.12
CA LYS A 63 -0.70 9.48 2.15
C LYS A 63 -1.26 8.21 1.47
N SER A 64 -1.93 7.36 2.22
CA SER A 64 -2.57 6.14 1.73
C SER A 64 -3.68 6.47 0.73
N GLU A 65 -4.55 7.41 1.09
CA GLU A 65 -5.63 7.93 0.24
C GLU A 65 -5.08 8.59 -1.02
N SER A 66 -4.08 9.48 -0.88
CA SER A 66 -3.42 10.10 -2.03
C SER A 66 -2.79 9.05 -2.95
N GLY A 67 -2.14 8.03 -2.39
CA GLY A 67 -1.59 6.93 -3.17
C GLY A 67 -2.65 6.10 -3.88
N LYS A 68 -3.81 5.89 -3.24
CA LYS A 68 -4.98 5.23 -3.86
C LYS A 68 -5.54 6.08 -4.99
N ALA A 69 -5.77 7.36 -4.75
CA ALA A 69 -6.25 8.32 -5.73
C ALA A 69 -5.30 8.44 -6.92
N ASN A 70 -3.99 8.49 -6.69
CA ASN A 70 -2.98 8.53 -7.77
C ASN A 70 -3.01 7.26 -8.62
N ARG A 71 -3.19 6.07 -8.02
CA ARG A 71 -3.35 4.82 -8.77
C ARG A 71 -4.68 4.72 -9.51
N SER A 72 -5.70 5.43 -9.05
CA SER A 72 -7.05 5.45 -9.64
C SER A 72 -7.29 6.62 -10.58
N LYS A 73 -6.36 7.57 -10.68
CA LYS A 73 -6.46 8.69 -11.62
C LYS A 73 -6.36 8.16 -13.05
N MET A 74 -7.42 8.41 -13.81
CA MET A 74 -7.43 8.27 -15.25
C MET A 74 -6.70 9.47 -15.85
N GLU A 75 -5.65 9.21 -16.61
CA GLU A 75 -4.96 10.21 -17.39
C GLU A 75 -5.09 9.79 -18.86
N HIS A 76 -5.78 10.63 -19.64
CA HIS A 76 -6.03 10.42 -21.08
C HIS A 76 -6.68 9.07 -21.43
N GLY A 77 -7.82 8.75 -20.79
CA GLY A 77 -8.60 7.53 -21.09
C GLY A 77 -7.99 6.22 -20.62
N SER A 78 -6.83 6.26 -19.94
CA SER A 78 -6.18 5.09 -19.35
C SER A 78 -5.84 5.35 -17.88
N ILE A 79 -5.83 4.29 -17.05
CA ILE A 79 -5.28 4.40 -15.70
C ILE A 79 -3.80 4.75 -15.86
N SER A 80 -3.35 5.85 -15.24
CA SER A 80 -1.95 6.28 -15.28
C SER A 80 -1.05 5.17 -14.73
N LYS A 81 -0.56 4.30 -15.62
CA LYS A 81 0.52 3.36 -15.34
C LYS A 81 1.79 4.20 -15.46
N HIS A 82 2.53 4.34 -14.38
CA HIS A 82 3.87 4.93 -14.41
C HIS A 82 4.75 4.21 -15.45
N CYS A 83 4.81 4.70 -16.69
CA CYS A 83 5.94 4.44 -17.58
C CYS A 83 7.09 5.27 -17.00
N CYS A 84 8.00 4.62 -16.29
CA CYS A 84 9.16 5.21 -15.63
C CYS A 84 10.17 5.73 -16.68
N GLY A 85 9.78 6.74 -17.47
CA GLY A 85 10.59 7.37 -18.51
C GLY A 85 10.61 6.66 -19.87
N SER A 86 9.85 5.59 -20.06
CA SER A 86 9.79 4.92 -21.36
C SER A 86 8.94 5.73 -22.34
N ILE A 87 9.61 6.34 -23.32
CA ILE A 87 8.98 6.92 -24.50
C ILE A 87 8.29 5.78 -25.27
N PRO A 88 7.01 5.91 -25.67
CA PRO A 88 6.38 4.92 -26.53
C PRO A 88 7.19 4.74 -27.83
N ILE A 89 7.31 3.51 -28.35
CA ILE A 89 8.12 3.16 -29.53
C ILE A 89 7.84 4.09 -30.73
N SER A 90 6.60 4.57 -30.87
CA SER A 90 6.23 5.56 -31.90
C SER A 90 7.06 6.83 -31.83
N HIS A 91 7.17 7.45 -30.64
CA HIS A 91 7.99 8.64 -30.43
C HIS A 91 9.50 8.37 -30.49
N HIS A 92 9.96 7.12 -30.40
CA HIS A 92 11.38 6.79 -30.61
C HIS A 92 11.77 6.83 -32.09
N ARG A 93 10.82 6.53 -33.00
CA ARG A 93 11.06 6.57 -34.45
C ARG A 93 11.21 8.00 -34.96
N ASP A 94 10.40 8.93 -34.46
CA ASP A 94 10.45 10.34 -34.88
C ASP A 94 11.71 11.07 -34.37
N LYS A 95 12.41 10.51 -33.37
CA LYS A 95 13.64 11.09 -32.81
C LYS A 95 14.91 10.56 -33.48
N LEU A 96 14.79 9.57 -34.37
CA LEU A 96 15.88 8.95 -35.11
C LEU A 96 15.86 9.29 -36.61
N SER A 97 14.96 10.17 -37.05
CA SER A 97 14.92 10.72 -38.42
C SER A 97 15.66 12.05 -38.51
#